data_AF-A0A8H4UVV7-F1
#
_entry.id   AF-A0A8H4UVV7-F1
#
_cell.length_a   1.000
_cell.length_b   1.000
_cell.length_c   1.000
_cell.angle_alpha   90.00
_cell.angle_beta   90.00
_cell.angle_gamma   90.00
#
_symmetry.space_group_name_H-M   'P 1'
#
loop_
_entity.id
_entity.type
_entity.pdbx_description
1 polymer ?
#
loop_
_entity_poly.entity_id
_entity_poly.type
_entity_poly.pdbx_seq_one_letter_code
_entity_poly.pdbx_strand_id
1 'polypeptide(L)'
;MKSLILLNDNIIIEHVVTDGIIIGVVGALEYDPDFPTHKANHRQYLQDQSRYREVVPMKDPVIQKKIRQTWRLQYLKDVVLARILDDPTFSVLNSLIFFNQVDIINHIQTNAQFLKELFAIFDPRNTDQRRKDDAVCFIHQCASIAKNLQAPARATLFSQFIGHGLFPVIAFAVKHPKPPMRTTGIDILVALLDHDPIMMRGYMLKAINEKKTPLTDTLIDLLHTEQDLGVKNQLADAIKVLLDPQIAIHDPMNRAGNDLSGKARSAHLPDAFVQIHFDDSAKRLFTPLKQLEGRV
;
A
#
# COMPACT_ATOMS: atom_id res chain seq x y z
N MET A 1 15.78 23.24 -22.28
CA MET A 1 15.23 22.57 -21.07
C MET A 1 15.29 21.04 -21.19
N LYS A 2 14.70 20.42 -22.23
CA LYS A 2 14.74 18.96 -22.45
C LYS A 2 16.17 18.39 -22.32
N SER A 3 17.14 18.96 -23.03
CA SER A 3 18.56 18.53 -22.98
C SER A 3 19.21 18.64 -21.60
N LEU A 4 18.76 19.53 -20.72
CA LEU A 4 19.33 19.72 -19.38
C LEU A 4 18.84 18.64 -18.42
N ILE A 5 17.61 18.17 -18.58
CA ILE A 5 17.07 17.05 -17.80
C ILE A 5 17.72 15.73 -18.24
N LEU A 6 17.95 15.57 -19.55
CA LEU A 6 18.61 14.40 -20.15
C LEU A 6 20.13 14.34 -19.87
N LEU A 7 20.70 15.28 -19.12
CA LEU A 7 22.07 15.17 -18.61
C LEU A 7 22.23 14.11 -17.52
N ASN A 8 21.13 13.55 -17.01
CA ASN A 8 21.12 12.45 -16.03
C ASN A 8 21.85 12.76 -14.71
N ASP A 9 21.97 14.04 -14.36
CA ASP A 9 22.64 14.48 -13.14
C ASP A 9 21.64 14.63 -11.98
N ASN A 10 21.89 13.93 -10.87
CA ASN A 10 21.05 13.94 -9.68
C ASN A 10 20.89 15.35 -9.09
N ILE A 11 21.98 16.12 -9.00
CA ILE A 11 21.99 17.47 -8.41
C ILE A 11 21.13 18.40 -9.26
N ILE A 12 21.26 18.29 -10.58
CA ILE A 12 20.47 19.10 -11.51
C ILE A 12 18.99 18.77 -11.37
N ILE A 13 18.61 17.49 -11.34
CA ILE A 13 17.21 17.06 -11.23
C ILE A 13 16.62 17.47 -9.87
N GLU A 14 17.36 17.31 -8.79
CA GLU A 14 16.94 17.76 -7.46
C GLU A 14 16.73 19.29 -7.41
N HIS A 15 17.59 20.04 -8.09
CA HIS A 15 17.47 21.49 -8.19
C HIS A 15 16.25 21.92 -9.01
N VAL A 16 15.98 21.22 -10.12
CA VAL A 16 14.82 21.46 -10.99
C VAL A 16 13.49 21.35 -10.24
N VAL A 17 13.37 20.44 -9.27
CA VAL A 17 12.12 20.23 -8.51
C VAL A 17 11.96 21.14 -7.29
N THR A 18 12.88 22.08 -7.06
CA THR A 18 12.78 23.06 -5.96
C THR A 18 11.69 24.11 -6.20
N ASP A 19 11.17 24.68 -5.09
CA ASP A 19 10.02 25.60 -5.11
C ASP A 19 10.21 26.81 -6.03
N GLY A 20 11.42 27.38 -6.08
CA GLY A 20 11.70 28.56 -6.89
C GLY A 20 11.85 28.29 -8.40
N ILE A 21 12.05 27.03 -8.80
CA ILE A 21 12.53 26.67 -10.14
C ILE A 21 11.49 25.87 -10.92
N ILE A 22 10.77 24.98 -10.23
CA ILE A 22 9.88 24.01 -10.88
C ILE A 22 8.85 24.65 -11.81
N ILE A 23 8.26 25.80 -11.44
CA ILE A 23 7.26 26.49 -12.25
C ILE A 23 7.84 27.00 -13.57
N GLY A 24 9.07 27.51 -13.55
CA GLY A 24 9.77 27.94 -14.76
C GLY A 24 10.11 26.76 -15.65
N VAL A 25 10.59 25.66 -15.06
CA VAL A 25 10.94 24.44 -15.78
C VAL A 25 9.74 23.83 -16.48
N VAL A 26 8.64 23.59 -15.75
CA VAL A 26 7.45 23.01 -16.39
C VAL A 26 6.83 23.98 -17.39
N GLY A 27 6.88 25.28 -17.13
CA GLY A 27 6.46 26.32 -18.07
C GLY A 27 7.20 26.26 -19.40
N ALA A 28 8.51 25.99 -19.37
CA ALA A 28 9.32 25.78 -20.57
C ALA A 28 9.03 24.44 -21.28
N LEU A 29 8.35 23.51 -20.62
CA LEU A 29 7.96 22.20 -21.16
C LEU A 29 6.48 22.13 -21.56
N GLU A 30 5.66 23.17 -21.30
CA GLU A 30 4.24 23.22 -21.68
C GLU A 30 4.02 23.30 -23.20
N TYR A 31 5.02 23.80 -23.92
CA TYR A 31 4.97 24.04 -25.36
C TYR A 31 5.76 22.97 -26.09
N ASP A 32 5.07 22.14 -26.86
CA ASP A 32 5.70 21.15 -27.74
C ASP A 32 5.71 21.70 -29.17
N PRO A 33 6.88 21.96 -29.79
CA PRO A 33 6.96 22.47 -31.16
C PRO A 33 6.29 21.54 -32.18
N ASP A 34 6.26 20.24 -31.88
CA ASP A 34 5.61 19.21 -32.71
C ASP A 34 4.07 19.30 -32.66
N PHE A 35 3.51 19.96 -31.64
CA PHE A 35 2.07 20.17 -31.48
C PHE A 35 1.75 21.63 -31.10
N PRO A 36 1.86 22.58 -32.05
CA PRO A 36 1.74 24.02 -31.78
C PRO A 36 0.37 24.45 -31.21
N THR A 37 -0.67 23.65 -31.44
CA THR A 37 -2.05 23.91 -30.97
C THR A 37 -2.35 23.32 -29.60
N HIS A 38 -1.48 22.46 -29.07
CA HIS A 38 -1.68 21.78 -27.80
C HIS A 38 -0.74 22.35 -26.75
N LYS A 39 -1.31 23.01 -25.74
CA LYS A 39 -0.59 23.50 -24.57
C LYS A 39 -0.94 22.64 -23.36
N ALA A 40 0.06 22.02 -22.75
CA ALA A 40 -0.13 21.34 -21.49
C ALA A 40 -0.19 22.36 -20.34
N ASN A 41 -1.20 22.30 -19.47
CA ASN A 41 -1.36 23.25 -18.35
C ASN A 41 -0.62 22.78 -17.09
N HIS A 42 0.68 22.50 -17.21
CA HIS A 42 1.50 21.95 -16.13
C HIS A 42 1.64 22.90 -14.94
N ARG A 43 1.76 24.22 -15.18
CA ARG A 43 1.85 25.22 -14.10
C ARG A 43 0.59 25.26 -13.26
N GLN A 44 -0.58 25.27 -13.90
CA GLN A 44 -1.87 25.25 -13.20
C GLN A 44 -2.02 24.00 -12.36
N TYR A 45 -1.59 22.84 -12.88
CA TYR A 45 -1.63 21.59 -12.14
C TYR A 45 -0.73 21.61 -10.89
N LEU A 46 0.51 22.12 -11.02
CA LEU A 46 1.46 22.17 -9.89
C LEU A 46 1.14 23.25 -8.85
N GLN A 47 0.41 24.30 -9.23
CA GLN A 47 0.00 25.39 -8.34
C GLN A 47 -1.29 25.07 -7.56
N ASP A 48 -2.02 24.02 -7.92
CA ASP A 48 -3.26 23.63 -7.28
C ASP A 48 -3.00 23.00 -5.90
N GLN A 49 -3.03 23.84 -4.86
CA GLN A 49 -2.83 23.42 -3.47
C GLN A 49 -3.92 22.47 -2.96
N SER A 50 -5.10 22.42 -3.59
CA SER A 50 -6.20 21.55 -3.17
C SER A 50 -5.93 20.06 -3.40
N ARG A 51 -4.89 19.75 -4.18
CA ARG A 51 -4.45 18.38 -4.50
C ARG A 51 -3.58 17.77 -3.41
N TYR A 52 -2.95 18.60 -2.58
CA TYR A 52 -2.19 18.14 -1.45
C TYR A 52 -3.14 17.96 -0.26
N ARG A 53 -3.45 16.70 0.06
CA ARG A 53 -4.32 16.34 1.18
C ARG A 53 -3.49 15.71 2.29
N GLU A 54 -3.42 16.39 3.42
CA GLU A 54 -2.82 15.85 4.62
C GLU A 54 -3.89 15.20 5.50
N VAL A 55 -3.77 13.88 5.68
CA VAL A 55 -4.63 13.12 6.61
C VAL A 55 -4.28 13.45 8.06
N VAL A 56 -2.97 13.54 8.32
CA VAL A 56 -2.34 13.93 9.57
C VAL A 56 -1.23 14.92 9.22
N PRO A 57 -1.15 16.10 9.86
CA PRO A 57 -0.12 17.09 9.58
C PRO A 57 1.29 16.55 9.85
N MET A 58 2.16 16.62 8.85
CA MET A 58 3.58 16.29 9.02
C MET A 58 4.30 17.47 9.67
N LYS A 59 4.87 17.30 10.86
CA LYS A 59 5.51 18.43 11.59
C LYS A 59 6.94 18.72 11.11
N ASP A 60 7.62 17.74 10.52
CA ASP A 60 9.01 17.85 10.08
C ASP A 60 9.11 18.56 8.72
N PRO A 61 9.71 19.77 8.64
CA PRO A 61 9.82 20.52 7.39
C PRO A 61 10.69 19.81 6.33
N VAL A 62 11.65 18.98 6.76
CA VAL A 62 12.49 18.20 5.84
C VAL A 62 11.66 17.14 5.15
N ILE A 63 10.81 16.43 5.89
CA ILE A 63 9.93 15.40 5.34
C ILE A 63 8.83 16.02 4.48
N GLN A 64 8.25 17.15 4.89
CA GLN A 64 7.32 17.89 4.03
C GLN A 64 7.95 18.27 2.68
N LYS A 65 9.21 18.74 2.69
CA LYS A 65 9.95 19.05 1.46
C LYS A 65 10.11 17.80 0.60
N LYS A 66 10.49 16.66 1.20
CA LYS A 66 10.61 15.38 0.50
C LYS A 66 9.29 14.92 -0.11
N ILE A 67 8.17 15.04 0.60
CA ILE A 67 6.84 14.70 0.08
C ILE A 67 6.52 15.55 -1.17
N ARG A 68 6.74 16.87 -1.10
CA ARG A 68 6.54 17.76 -2.26
C ARG A 68 7.48 17.44 -3.42
N GLN A 69 8.74 17.15 -3.14
CA GLN A 69 9.72 16.75 -4.17
C GLN A 69 9.31 15.43 -4.83
N THR A 70 8.92 14.41 -4.06
CA THR A 70 8.42 13.13 -4.59
C THR A 70 7.23 13.33 -5.53
N TRP A 71 6.25 14.14 -5.12
CA TRP A 71 5.09 14.44 -5.97
C TRP A 71 5.47 15.12 -7.29
N ARG A 72 6.40 16.09 -7.24
CA ARG A 72 6.91 16.77 -8.43
C ARG A 72 7.69 15.84 -9.34
N LEU A 73 8.55 15.00 -8.78
CA LEU A 73 9.33 14.01 -9.53
C LEU A 73 8.42 13.00 -10.22
N GLN A 74 7.39 12.50 -9.53
CA GLN A 74 6.38 11.63 -10.12
C GLN A 74 5.64 12.33 -11.26
N TYR A 75 5.19 13.56 -11.06
CA TYR A 75 4.52 14.32 -12.13
C TYR A 75 5.44 14.57 -13.34
N LEU A 76 6.70 14.91 -13.08
CA LEU A 76 7.69 15.12 -14.12
C LEU A 76 7.92 13.82 -14.92
N LYS A 77 8.07 12.68 -14.22
CA LYS A 77 8.27 11.36 -14.82
C LYS A 77 7.05 10.87 -15.62
N ASP A 78 5.88 10.87 -15.00
CA ASP A 78 4.68 10.17 -15.50
C ASP A 78 3.82 11.05 -16.44
N VAL A 79 3.95 12.38 -16.39
CA VAL A 79 3.09 13.29 -17.17
C VAL A 79 3.91 14.17 -18.11
N VAL A 80 4.91 14.88 -17.58
CA VAL A 80 5.63 15.89 -18.38
C VAL A 80 6.60 15.23 -19.37
N LEU A 81 7.36 14.25 -18.90
CA LEU A 81 8.44 13.64 -19.67
C LEU A 81 8.08 12.28 -20.25
N ALA A 82 6.91 11.71 -19.97
CA ALA A 82 6.53 10.34 -20.32
C ALA A 82 6.78 9.94 -21.80
N ARG A 83 6.80 10.90 -22.74
CA ARG A 83 7.06 10.66 -24.17
C ARG A 83 8.51 10.81 -24.62
N ILE A 84 9.36 11.49 -23.85
CA ILE A 84 10.68 11.97 -24.29
C ILE A 84 11.83 11.48 -23.39
N LEU A 85 11.52 10.59 -22.48
CA LEU A 85 12.39 10.19 -21.39
C LEU A 85 13.11 8.91 -21.81
N ASP A 86 14.43 8.95 -21.79
CA ASP A 86 15.32 7.84 -22.08
C ASP A 86 15.55 6.96 -20.83
N ASP A 87 15.89 5.69 -21.04
CA ASP A 87 16.04 4.71 -19.96
C ASP A 87 16.97 5.19 -18.82
N PRO A 88 18.11 5.87 -19.09
CA PRO A 88 18.95 6.43 -18.03
C PRO A 88 18.21 7.48 -17.17
N THR A 89 17.51 8.45 -17.78
CA THR A 89 16.76 9.48 -17.02
C THR A 89 15.66 8.84 -16.20
N PHE A 90 15.03 7.79 -16.74
CA PHE A 90 13.99 7.03 -16.03
C PHE A 90 14.52 6.40 -14.75
N SER A 91 15.70 5.77 -14.85
CA SER A 91 16.36 5.14 -13.72
C SER A 91 16.75 6.16 -12.65
N VAL A 92 17.28 7.31 -13.05
CA VAL A 92 17.64 8.41 -12.13
C VAL A 92 16.40 8.95 -11.39
N LEU A 93 15.34 9.29 -12.12
CA LEU A 93 14.10 9.79 -11.52
C LEU A 93 13.48 8.78 -10.55
N ASN A 94 13.45 7.49 -10.92
CA ASN A 94 12.96 6.45 -10.03
C ASN A 94 13.82 6.30 -8.78
N SER A 95 15.14 6.41 -8.90
CA SER A 95 16.05 6.35 -7.76
C SER A 95 15.81 7.51 -6.79
N LEU A 96 15.67 8.74 -7.28
CA LEU A 96 15.37 9.92 -6.45
C LEU A 96 13.99 9.80 -5.77
N ILE A 97 12.97 9.33 -6.50
CA ILE A 97 11.65 9.04 -5.94
C ILE A 97 11.77 7.99 -4.83
N PHE A 98 12.51 6.91 -5.08
CA PHE A 98 12.71 5.82 -4.12
C PHE A 98 13.40 6.29 -2.85
N PHE A 99 14.50 7.06 -2.94
CA PHE A 99 15.19 7.57 -1.76
C PHE A 99 14.30 8.47 -0.91
N ASN A 100 13.53 9.37 -1.54
CA ASN A 100 12.58 10.19 -0.80
C ASN A 100 11.48 9.35 -0.14
N GLN A 101 10.96 8.33 -0.83
CA GLN A 101 9.97 7.41 -0.28
C GLN A 101 10.52 6.64 0.93
N VAL A 102 11.77 6.15 0.88
CA VAL A 102 12.43 5.49 2.00
C VAL A 102 12.49 6.41 3.22
N ASP A 103 12.92 7.67 3.04
CA ASP A 103 13.02 8.64 4.13
C ASP A 103 11.65 8.98 4.73
N ILE A 104 10.63 9.15 3.88
CA ILE A 104 9.25 9.42 4.31
C ILE A 104 8.71 8.25 5.14
N ILE A 105 8.86 7.02 4.66
CA ILE A 105 8.42 5.82 5.39
C ILE A 105 9.20 5.67 6.71
N ASN A 106 10.50 5.94 6.70
CA ASN A 106 11.32 5.86 7.90
C ASN A 106 10.87 6.87 8.96
N HIS A 107 10.52 8.09 8.55
CA HIS A 107 9.92 9.07 9.46
C HIS A 107 8.57 8.58 10.01
N ILE A 108 7.69 8.04 9.15
CA ILE A 108 6.37 7.54 9.57
C ILE A 108 6.49 6.41 10.59
N GLN A 109 7.34 5.42 10.34
CA GLN A 109 7.47 4.24 11.21
C GLN A 109 8.13 4.55 12.56
N THR A 110 8.97 5.59 12.63
CA THR A 110 9.64 6.02 13.88
C THR A 110 8.82 7.03 14.67
N ASN A 111 7.85 7.69 14.03
CA ASN A 111 6.99 8.70 14.65
C ASN A 111 5.71 8.07 15.24
N ALA A 112 5.82 7.53 16.45
CA ALA A 112 4.69 6.90 17.16
C ALA A 112 3.50 7.85 17.38
N GLN A 113 3.74 9.16 17.55
CA GLN A 113 2.66 10.13 17.73
C GLN A 113 1.84 10.30 16.45
N PHE A 114 2.51 10.39 15.30
CA PHE A 114 1.86 10.44 13.99
C PHE A 114 1.01 9.18 13.75
N LEU A 115 1.54 7.99 14.04
CA LEU A 115 0.81 6.74 13.89
C LEU A 115 -0.41 6.68 14.81
N LYS A 116 -0.29 7.09 16.08
CA LYS A 116 -1.43 7.18 17.00
C LYS A 116 -2.53 8.08 16.45
N GLU A 117 -2.18 9.28 15.95
CA GLU A 117 -3.14 10.21 15.35
C GLU A 117 -3.78 9.64 14.08
N LEU A 118 -3.00 8.98 13.22
CA LEU A 118 -3.48 8.36 11.98
C LEU A 118 -4.52 7.27 12.25
N PHE A 119 -4.22 6.33 13.15
CA PHE A 119 -5.12 5.22 13.43
C PHE A 119 -6.30 5.63 14.32
N ALA A 120 -6.17 6.68 15.15
CA ALA A 120 -7.28 7.24 15.92
C ALA A 120 -8.41 7.80 15.02
N ILE A 121 -8.15 8.08 13.75
CA ILE A 121 -9.17 8.49 12.77
C ILE A 121 -10.28 7.43 12.64
N PHE A 122 -9.96 6.16 12.89
CA PHE A 122 -10.90 5.04 12.80
C PHE A 122 -11.65 4.76 14.12
N ASP A 123 -11.51 5.60 15.16
CA ASP A 123 -12.36 5.51 16.35
C ASP A 123 -13.85 5.64 15.93
N PRO A 124 -14.74 4.79 16.45
CA PRO A 124 -16.18 4.86 16.17
C PRO A 124 -16.81 6.23 16.44
N ARG A 125 -16.23 7.04 17.33
CA ARG A 125 -16.67 8.40 17.64
C ARG A 125 -16.39 9.41 16.52
N ASN A 126 -15.47 9.10 15.62
CA ASN A 126 -15.18 9.96 14.48
C ASN A 126 -16.20 9.74 13.36
N THR A 127 -16.94 10.79 13.01
CA THR A 127 -17.98 10.78 11.97
C THR A 127 -17.47 11.24 10.60
N ASP A 128 -16.22 11.71 10.49
CA ASP A 128 -15.64 12.18 9.23
C ASP A 128 -15.24 11.01 8.33
N GLN A 129 -16.21 10.57 7.51
CA GLN A 129 -16.02 9.50 6.55
C GLN A 129 -14.98 9.86 5.49
N ARG A 130 -14.90 11.14 5.07
CA ARG A 130 -13.94 11.57 4.04
C ARG A 130 -12.51 11.45 4.56
N ARG A 131 -12.27 11.83 5.80
CA ARG A 131 -10.96 11.69 6.43
C ARG A 131 -10.58 10.22 6.64
N LYS A 132 -11.54 9.34 6.92
CA LYS A 132 -11.31 7.88 6.94
C LYS A 132 -10.93 7.35 5.55
N ASP A 133 -11.64 7.76 4.50
CA ASP A 133 -11.31 7.39 3.11
C ASP A 133 -9.88 7.84 2.75
N ASP A 134 -9.55 9.11 3.02
CA ASP A 134 -8.21 9.65 2.75
C ASP A 134 -7.12 8.92 3.58
N ALA A 135 -7.41 8.51 4.82
CA ALA A 135 -6.51 7.72 5.66
C ALA A 135 -6.26 6.30 5.13
N VAL A 136 -7.29 5.62 4.63
CA VAL A 136 -7.14 4.32 3.95
C VAL A 136 -6.23 4.47 2.73
N CYS A 137 -6.45 5.49 1.90
CA CYS A 137 -5.61 5.76 0.74
C CYS A 137 -4.16 6.04 1.11
N PHE A 138 -3.92 6.76 2.22
CA PHE A 138 -2.56 7.03 2.71
C PHE A 138 -1.86 5.76 3.18
N ILE A 139 -2.54 4.91 3.95
CA ILE A 139 -2.00 3.62 4.42
C ILE A 139 -1.71 2.70 3.23
N HIS A 140 -2.59 2.67 2.23
CA HIS A 140 -2.35 1.93 0.99
C HIS A 140 -1.11 2.43 0.24
N GLN A 141 -0.91 3.75 0.13
CA GLN A 141 0.30 4.31 -0.48
C GLN A 141 1.55 3.87 0.27
N CYS A 142 1.52 3.87 1.61
CA CYS A 142 2.63 3.38 2.43
C CYS A 142 2.91 1.90 2.16
N ALA A 143 1.87 1.05 2.13
CA ALA A 143 2.00 -0.37 1.85
C ALA A 143 2.53 -0.64 0.42
N SER A 144 2.10 0.16 -0.56
CA SER A 144 2.59 0.08 -1.95
C SER A 144 4.07 0.43 -2.05
N ILE A 145 4.51 1.51 -1.38
CA ILE A 145 5.93 1.87 -1.27
C ILE A 145 6.72 0.76 -0.57
N ALA A 146 6.15 0.18 0.48
CA ALA A 146 6.78 -0.87 1.27
C ALA A 146 7.15 -2.12 0.47
N LYS A 147 6.45 -2.40 -0.65
CA LYS A 147 6.79 -3.51 -1.55
C LYS A 147 8.20 -3.40 -2.14
N ASN A 148 8.71 -2.17 -2.28
CA ASN A 148 10.05 -1.88 -2.82
C ASN A 148 11.13 -1.78 -1.73
N LEU A 149 10.76 -1.84 -0.44
CA LEU A 149 11.71 -1.75 0.66
C LEU A 149 12.38 -3.11 0.93
N GLN A 150 13.58 -3.05 1.54
CA GLN A 150 14.24 -4.25 2.04
C GLN A 150 13.40 -4.91 3.16
N ALA A 151 13.51 -6.23 3.28
CA ALA A 151 12.70 -7.02 4.21
C ALA A 151 12.68 -6.49 5.67
N PRO A 152 13.80 -6.05 6.29
CA PRO A 152 13.77 -5.53 7.66
C PRO A 152 12.99 -4.22 7.82
N ALA A 153 13.15 -3.29 6.87
CA ALA A 153 12.43 -2.01 6.89
C ALA A 153 10.93 -2.24 6.64
N ARG A 154 10.59 -3.13 5.71
CA ARG A 154 9.21 -3.54 5.45
C ARG A 154 8.54 -4.16 6.69
N ALA A 155 9.26 -5.04 7.39
CA ALA A 155 8.77 -5.67 8.62
C ALA A 155 8.54 -4.66 9.74
N THR A 156 9.45 -3.70 9.89
CA THR A 156 9.31 -2.63 10.88
C THR A 156 8.04 -1.83 10.62
N LEU A 157 7.81 -1.40 9.37
CA LEU A 157 6.62 -0.63 9.01
C LEU A 157 5.32 -1.39 9.31
N PHE A 158 5.19 -2.63 8.85
CA PHE A 158 3.96 -3.40 9.04
C PHE A 158 3.74 -3.75 10.51
N SER A 159 4.80 -4.05 11.27
CA SER A 159 4.72 -4.24 12.72
C SER A 159 4.19 -2.98 13.42
N GLN A 160 4.68 -1.80 13.04
CA GLN A 160 4.19 -0.53 13.57
C GLN A 160 2.72 -0.28 13.22
N PHE A 161 2.30 -0.52 11.97
CA PHE A 161 0.90 -0.38 11.57
C PHE A 161 -0.01 -1.35 12.33
N ILE A 162 0.38 -2.61 12.48
CA ILE A 162 -0.37 -3.60 13.26
C ILE A 162 -0.48 -3.17 14.72
N GLY A 163 0.63 -2.74 15.33
CA GLY A 163 0.67 -2.30 16.72
C GLY A 163 -0.26 -1.10 17.01
N HIS A 164 -0.54 -0.27 16.00
CA HIS A 164 -1.41 0.90 16.12
C HIS A 164 -2.86 0.68 15.66
N GLY A 165 -3.19 -0.50 15.09
CA GLY A 165 -4.56 -0.84 14.73
C GLY A 165 -4.87 -0.87 13.24
N LEU A 166 -3.99 -1.46 12.42
CA LEU A 166 -4.22 -1.67 10.99
C LEU A 166 -5.45 -2.53 10.66
N PHE A 167 -5.80 -3.51 11.49
CA PHE A 167 -6.90 -4.43 11.19
C PHE A 167 -8.28 -3.77 11.16
N PRO A 168 -8.66 -2.93 12.13
CA PRO A 168 -9.85 -2.08 12.01
C PRO A 168 -9.91 -1.27 10.71
N VAL A 169 -8.78 -0.77 10.23
CA VAL A 169 -8.69 -0.03 8.95
C VAL A 169 -9.01 -0.93 7.77
N ILE A 170 -8.40 -2.12 7.72
CA ILE A 170 -8.69 -3.12 6.68
C ILE A 170 -10.18 -3.46 6.72
N ALA A 171 -10.71 -3.83 7.90
CA ALA A 171 -12.11 -4.19 8.09
C ALA A 171 -13.08 -3.08 7.63
N PHE A 172 -12.74 -1.82 7.90
CA PHE A 172 -13.49 -0.66 7.41
C PHE A 172 -13.42 -0.53 5.88
N ALA A 173 -12.22 -0.61 5.29
CA ALA A 173 -12.01 -0.44 3.86
C ALA A 173 -12.70 -1.54 3.04
N VAL A 174 -12.61 -2.79 3.49
CA VAL A 174 -13.21 -3.93 2.78
C VAL A 174 -14.75 -3.90 2.85
N LYS A 175 -15.35 -3.35 3.91
CA LYS A 175 -16.83 -3.18 4.02
C LYS A 175 -17.34 -1.88 3.39
N HIS A 176 -16.50 -1.14 2.69
CA HIS A 176 -16.85 0.19 2.19
C HIS A 176 -17.84 0.11 1.01
N PRO A 177 -18.85 1.00 0.92
CA PRO A 177 -19.83 0.97 -0.18
C PRO A 177 -19.21 1.20 -1.56
N LYS A 178 -18.16 2.01 -1.65
CA LYS A 178 -17.45 2.30 -2.91
C LYS A 178 -16.52 1.13 -3.29
N PRO A 179 -16.67 0.49 -4.47
CA PRO A 179 -15.80 -0.59 -4.93
C PRO A 179 -14.29 -0.26 -4.90
N PRO A 180 -13.83 0.93 -5.34
CA PRO A 180 -12.40 1.27 -5.30
C PRO A 180 -11.79 1.25 -3.89
N MET A 181 -12.57 1.57 -2.85
CA MET A 181 -12.11 1.50 -1.47
C MET A 181 -11.99 0.07 -0.98
N ARG A 182 -12.87 -0.83 -1.42
CA ARG A 182 -12.77 -2.27 -1.11
C ARG A 182 -11.53 -2.87 -1.73
N THR A 183 -11.26 -2.57 -3.01
CA THR A 183 -10.02 -2.97 -3.68
C THR A 183 -8.80 -2.47 -2.92
N THR A 184 -8.81 -1.19 -2.50
CA THR A 184 -7.70 -0.61 -1.71
C THR A 184 -7.49 -1.36 -0.38
N GLY A 185 -8.56 -1.73 0.32
CA GLY A 185 -8.48 -2.52 1.55
C GLY A 185 -7.91 -3.93 1.34
N ILE A 186 -8.27 -4.56 0.22
CA ILE A 186 -7.78 -5.88 -0.17
C ILE A 186 -6.31 -5.81 -0.60
N ASP A 187 -5.91 -4.77 -1.33
CA ASP A 187 -4.51 -4.56 -1.72
C ASP A 187 -3.59 -4.39 -0.49
N ILE A 188 -4.07 -3.70 0.55
CA ILE A 188 -3.36 -3.60 1.84
C ILE A 188 -3.25 -4.98 2.50
N LEU A 189 -4.34 -5.76 2.51
CA LEU A 189 -4.36 -7.10 3.09
C LEU A 189 -3.39 -8.05 2.36
N VAL A 190 -3.43 -8.06 1.02
CA VAL A 190 -2.53 -8.87 0.19
C VAL A 190 -1.08 -8.47 0.44
N ALA A 191 -0.77 -7.17 0.46
CA ALA A 191 0.58 -6.70 0.77
C ALA A 191 1.09 -7.17 2.14
N LEU A 192 0.20 -7.32 3.11
CA LEU A 192 0.52 -7.82 4.44
C LEU A 192 0.72 -9.35 4.46
N LEU A 193 -0.11 -10.09 3.73
CA LEU A 193 0.00 -11.55 3.56
C LEU A 193 1.26 -11.94 2.79
N ASP A 194 1.62 -11.19 1.75
CA ASP A 194 2.85 -11.38 0.98
C ASP A 194 4.10 -11.13 1.84
N HIS A 195 3.97 -10.29 2.88
CA HIS A 195 5.09 -9.96 3.74
C HIS A 195 5.34 -10.99 4.84
N ASP A 196 4.34 -11.28 5.67
CA ASP A 196 4.44 -12.23 6.77
C ASP A 196 3.07 -12.89 7.07
N PRO A 197 2.77 -14.04 6.44
CA PRO A 197 1.54 -14.75 6.67
C PRO A 197 1.48 -15.41 8.06
N ILE A 198 2.63 -15.66 8.72
CA ILE A 198 2.69 -16.24 10.07
C ILE A 198 2.23 -15.21 11.11
N MET A 199 2.77 -14.00 11.04
CA MET A 199 2.36 -12.90 11.93
C MET A 199 0.86 -12.62 11.80
N MET A 200 0.33 -12.64 10.58
CA MET A 200 -1.10 -12.46 10.31
C MET A 200 -1.96 -13.51 11.03
N ARG A 201 -1.56 -14.78 10.97
CA ARG A 201 -2.26 -15.87 11.66
C ARG A 201 -2.16 -15.76 13.17
N GLY A 202 -0.99 -15.38 13.70
CA GLY A 202 -0.81 -15.13 15.13
C GLY A 202 -1.77 -14.04 15.65
N TYR A 203 -1.97 -12.98 14.87
CA TYR A 203 -2.96 -11.95 15.20
C TYR A 203 -4.40 -12.48 15.14
N MET A 204 -4.75 -13.25 14.12
CA MET A 204 -6.08 -13.85 14.01
C MET A 204 -6.41 -14.76 15.18
N LEU A 205 -5.44 -15.58 15.60
CA LEU A 205 -5.54 -16.41 16.81
C LEU A 205 -5.81 -15.57 18.06
N LYS A 206 -5.11 -14.45 18.20
CA LYS A 206 -5.34 -13.52 19.31
C LYS A 206 -6.75 -12.93 19.27
N ALA A 207 -7.24 -12.55 18.09
CA ALA A 207 -8.60 -12.01 17.93
C ALA A 207 -9.68 -13.03 18.32
N ILE A 208 -9.49 -14.31 17.94
CA ILE A 208 -10.38 -15.42 18.32
C ILE A 208 -10.37 -15.62 19.84
N ASN A 209 -9.19 -15.66 20.46
CA ASN A 209 -9.05 -15.82 21.91
C ASN A 209 -9.70 -14.65 22.68
N GLU A 210 -9.67 -13.44 22.10
CA GLU A 210 -10.32 -12.23 22.65
C GLU A 210 -11.83 -12.16 22.34
N LYS A 211 -12.43 -13.19 21.74
CA LYS A 211 -13.84 -13.23 21.30
C LYS A 211 -14.25 -12.09 20.35
N LYS A 212 -13.29 -11.57 19.59
CA LYS A 212 -13.55 -10.61 18.52
C LYS A 212 -13.82 -11.35 17.22
N THR A 213 -14.58 -10.73 16.31
CA THR A 213 -14.79 -11.30 14.97
C THR A 213 -13.44 -11.43 14.27
N PRO A 214 -13.01 -12.65 13.92
CA PRO A 214 -11.74 -12.83 13.24
C PRO A 214 -11.80 -12.23 11.84
N LEU A 215 -10.64 -11.85 11.31
CA LEU A 215 -10.55 -11.27 9.98
C LEU A 215 -11.07 -12.26 8.91
N THR A 216 -10.87 -13.58 9.09
CA THR A 216 -11.39 -14.62 8.19
C THR A 216 -12.88 -14.53 8.00
N ASP A 217 -13.65 -14.34 9.06
CA ASP A 217 -15.10 -14.29 8.97
C ASP A 217 -15.54 -13.07 8.18
N THR A 218 -14.88 -11.92 8.42
CA THR A 218 -15.12 -10.71 7.63
C THR A 218 -14.78 -10.93 6.15
N LEU A 219 -13.68 -11.61 5.83
CA LEU A 219 -13.30 -11.91 4.44
C LEU A 219 -14.28 -12.89 3.76
N ILE A 220 -14.78 -13.88 4.50
CA ILE A 220 -15.78 -14.84 4.01
C ILE A 220 -17.11 -14.15 3.73
N ASP A 221 -17.59 -13.32 4.65
CA ASP A 221 -18.82 -12.53 4.45
C ASP A 221 -18.69 -11.61 3.22
N LEU A 222 -17.52 -11.03 3.02
CA LEU A 222 -17.19 -10.24 1.84
C LEU A 222 -17.14 -11.05 0.56
N LEU A 223 -16.55 -12.24 0.59
CA LEU A 223 -16.54 -13.14 -0.56
C LEU A 223 -17.96 -13.46 -1.04
N HIS A 224 -18.91 -13.60 -0.11
CA HIS A 224 -20.31 -13.88 -0.43
C HIS A 224 -21.09 -12.66 -0.94
N THR A 225 -20.77 -11.47 -0.45
CA THR A 225 -21.49 -10.23 -0.77
C THR A 225 -20.92 -9.47 -1.95
N GLU A 226 -19.65 -9.66 -2.28
CA GLU A 226 -18.99 -8.97 -3.38
C GLU A 226 -19.63 -9.34 -4.73
N GLN A 227 -19.64 -8.41 -5.68
CA GLN A 227 -20.17 -8.68 -7.03
C GLN A 227 -19.04 -8.75 -8.07
N ASP A 228 -17.94 -8.05 -7.83
CA ASP A 228 -16.79 -8.04 -8.71
C ASP A 228 -16.00 -9.37 -8.64
N LEU A 229 -15.82 -10.01 -9.79
CA LEU A 229 -15.13 -11.31 -9.89
C LEU A 229 -13.63 -11.21 -9.61
N GLY A 230 -12.99 -10.08 -9.94
CA GLY A 230 -11.57 -9.88 -9.67
C GLY A 230 -11.29 -9.74 -8.18
N VAL A 231 -12.10 -8.92 -7.51
CA VAL A 231 -12.06 -8.74 -6.06
C VAL A 231 -12.37 -10.05 -5.33
N LYS A 232 -13.35 -10.82 -5.81
CA LYS A 232 -13.64 -12.18 -5.29
C LYS A 232 -12.45 -13.13 -5.39
N ASN A 233 -11.76 -13.15 -6.53
CA ASN A 233 -10.60 -14.01 -6.71
C ASN A 233 -9.47 -13.63 -5.73
N GLN A 234 -9.18 -12.33 -5.57
CA GLN A 234 -8.19 -11.86 -4.61
C GLN A 234 -8.57 -12.21 -3.16
N LEU A 235 -9.84 -12.09 -2.79
CA LEU A 235 -10.34 -12.51 -1.48
C LEU A 235 -10.21 -14.02 -1.26
N ALA A 236 -10.54 -14.83 -2.27
CA ALA A 236 -10.39 -16.28 -2.21
C ALA A 236 -8.92 -16.70 -2.05
N ASP A 237 -8.01 -16.05 -2.79
CA ASP A 237 -6.56 -16.28 -2.67
C ASP A 237 -6.04 -15.86 -1.30
N ALA A 238 -6.48 -14.70 -0.78
CA ALA A 238 -6.13 -14.26 0.57
C ALA A 238 -6.61 -15.25 1.65
N ILE A 239 -7.84 -15.75 1.54
CA ILE A 239 -8.38 -16.78 2.44
C ILE A 239 -7.56 -18.06 2.30
N LYS A 240 -7.27 -18.53 1.09
CA LYS A 240 -6.44 -19.72 0.86
C LYS A 240 -5.07 -19.58 1.53
N VAL A 241 -4.38 -18.45 1.34
CA VAL A 241 -3.09 -18.16 1.98
C VAL A 241 -3.21 -18.10 3.49
N LEU A 242 -4.32 -17.63 4.05
CA LEU A 242 -4.53 -17.62 5.50
C LEU A 242 -4.79 -19.02 6.08
N LEU A 243 -5.40 -19.92 5.30
CA LEU A 243 -5.83 -21.24 5.75
C LEU A 243 -4.86 -22.37 5.40
N ASP A 244 -3.86 -22.11 4.57
CA ASP A 244 -2.90 -23.13 4.16
C ASP A 244 -2.10 -23.66 5.38
N PRO A 245 -2.23 -24.94 5.75
CA PRO A 245 -1.51 -25.52 6.89
C PRO A 245 0.00 -25.65 6.67
N GLN A 246 0.49 -25.46 5.44
CA GLN A 246 1.89 -25.52 5.09
C GLN A 246 2.34 -24.19 4.48
N ILE A 247 2.72 -23.23 5.32
CA ILE A 247 3.43 -22.06 4.80
C ILE A 247 4.86 -22.48 4.52
N ALA A 248 5.27 -22.46 3.26
CA ALA A 248 6.68 -22.51 2.90
C ALA A 248 7.35 -21.23 3.45
N ILE A 249 8.16 -21.38 4.51
CA ILE A 249 9.01 -20.28 4.97
C ILE A 249 10.10 -20.11 3.92
N HIS A 250 10.00 -19.05 3.12
CA HIS A 250 11.09 -18.64 2.24
C HIS A 250 12.12 -17.89 3.08
N ASP A 251 13.22 -18.55 3.42
CA ASP A 251 14.40 -17.89 3.99
C ASP A 251 14.98 -16.92 2.95
N PRO A 252 15.02 -15.59 3.20
CA PRO A 252 15.60 -14.63 2.25
C PRO A 252 17.14 -14.70 2.17
N MET A 253 17.79 -15.62 2.90
CA MET A 253 19.24 -15.71 3.05
C MET A 253 19.92 -16.75 2.14
N ASN A 254 19.44 -16.99 0.90
CA ASN A 254 20.07 -18.00 0.03
C ASN A 254 20.29 -17.57 -1.44
N ARG A 255 20.52 -16.27 -1.69
CA ARG A 255 20.96 -15.76 -3.00
C ARG A 255 22.45 -15.39 -3.06
N ALA A 256 23.30 -16.17 -2.40
CA ALA A 256 24.74 -16.11 -2.63
C ALA A 256 25.33 -17.52 -2.50
N GLY A 257 25.45 -18.20 -3.65
CA GLY A 257 26.34 -19.33 -3.92
C GLY A 257 26.35 -20.49 -2.93
N ASN A 258 25.61 -21.56 -3.22
CA ASN A 258 26.15 -22.89 -3.51
C ASN A 258 24.98 -23.87 -3.74
N ASP A 259 25.12 -24.78 -4.70
CA ASP A 259 24.22 -25.92 -4.87
C ASP A 259 24.15 -26.77 -3.58
N LEU A 260 22.96 -27.35 -3.37
CA LEU A 260 22.56 -28.47 -2.48
C LEU A 260 21.48 -28.10 -1.44
N SER A 261 20.23 -28.43 -1.79
CA SER A 261 19.13 -28.75 -0.87
C SER A 261 18.65 -27.64 0.07
N GLY A 262 18.03 -26.59 -0.48
CA GLY A 262 17.16 -25.71 0.31
C GLY A 262 15.87 -26.44 0.73
N LYS A 263 15.90 -27.19 1.83
CA LYS A 263 14.67 -27.68 2.48
C LYS A 263 13.88 -26.47 2.98
N ALA A 264 12.83 -26.07 2.26
CA ALA A 264 11.81 -25.18 2.79
C ALA A 264 11.32 -25.78 4.12
N ARG A 265 11.53 -25.06 5.23
CA ARG A 265 10.97 -25.47 6.51
C ARG A 265 9.48 -25.13 6.47
N SER A 266 8.64 -26.15 6.63
CA SER A 266 7.19 -25.95 6.82
C SER A 266 6.95 -25.57 8.27
N ALA A 267 6.38 -24.38 8.51
CA ALA A 267 5.80 -24.08 9.80
C ALA A 267 4.44 -24.79 9.89
N HIS A 268 4.34 -25.82 10.73
CA HIS A 268 3.07 -26.46 11.02
C HIS A 268 2.20 -25.52 11.88
N LEU A 269 0.95 -25.32 11.46
CA LEU A 269 -0.04 -24.60 12.25
C LEU A 269 -0.23 -25.25 13.63
N PRO A 270 -0.49 -24.48 14.70
CA PRO A 270 -1.04 -25.04 15.92
C PRO A 270 -2.41 -25.66 15.61
N ASP A 271 -2.61 -26.94 15.92
CA ASP A 271 -3.84 -27.71 15.64
C ASP A 271 -5.12 -26.98 16.05
N ALA A 272 -5.06 -26.20 17.15
CA ALA A 272 -6.19 -25.41 17.64
C ALA A 272 -6.69 -24.33 16.66
N PHE A 273 -5.82 -23.69 15.87
CA PHE A 273 -6.24 -22.69 14.88
C PHE A 273 -7.04 -23.35 13.75
N VAL A 274 -6.48 -24.44 13.24
CA VAL A 274 -7.06 -25.23 12.16
C VAL A 274 -8.43 -25.73 12.60
N GLN A 275 -8.52 -26.32 13.78
CA GLN A 275 -9.74 -26.90 14.30
C GLN A 275 -10.85 -25.85 14.54
N ILE A 276 -10.53 -24.70 15.16
CA ILE A 276 -11.51 -23.63 15.36
C ILE A 276 -11.99 -23.03 14.02
N HIS A 277 -11.09 -22.87 13.06
CA HIS A 277 -11.46 -22.37 11.74
C HIS A 277 -12.37 -23.34 10.98
N PHE A 278 -12.04 -24.63 10.98
CA PHE A 278 -12.88 -25.66 10.36
C PHE A 278 -14.24 -25.82 11.04
N ASP A 279 -14.32 -25.58 12.36
CA ASP A 279 -15.57 -25.75 13.10
C ASP A 279 -16.57 -24.57 12.95
N ASP A 280 -16.12 -23.33 12.75
CA ASP A 280 -17.01 -22.15 12.66
C ASP A 280 -16.95 -21.44 11.28
N SER A 281 -15.76 -21.04 10.83
CA SER A 281 -15.59 -20.29 9.59
C SER A 281 -15.90 -21.13 8.34
N ALA A 282 -15.62 -22.45 8.35
CA ALA A 282 -15.97 -23.32 7.21
C ALA A 282 -17.49 -23.42 7.02
N LYS A 283 -18.27 -23.48 8.12
CA LYS A 283 -19.74 -23.46 8.04
C LYS A 283 -20.26 -22.19 7.37
N ARG A 284 -19.65 -21.04 7.68
CA ARG A 284 -19.93 -19.77 7.00
C ARG A 284 -19.60 -19.90 5.52
N LEU A 285 -18.36 -20.28 5.15
CA LEU A 285 -17.91 -20.35 3.75
C LEU A 285 -18.84 -21.17 2.85
N PHE A 286 -19.33 -22.31 3.33
CA PHE A 286 -20.21 -23.22 2.57
C PHE A 286 -21.71 -22.91 2.72
N THR A 287 -22.10 -21.84 3.41
CA THR A 287 -23.52 -21.45 3.62
C THR A 287 -24.32 -21.35 2.30
N PRO A 288 -23.82 -20.73 1.21
CA PRO A 288 -24.54 -20.67 -0.05
C PRO A 288 -24.80 -22.05 -0.68
N LEU A 289 -23.88 -23.00 -0.51
CA LEU A 289 -24.04 -24.37 -1.01
C LEU A 289 -25.10 -25.14 -0.20
N LYS A 290 -25.15 -24.93 1.12
CA LYS A 290 -26.20 -25.50 1.97
C LYS A 290 -27.58 -24.93 1.67
N GLN A 291 -27.66 -23.65 1.27
CA GLN A 291 -28.91 -23.02 0.85
C GLN A 291 -29.43 -23.53 -0.50
N LEU A 292 -28.58 -24.16 -1.32
CA LEU A 292 -28.97 -24.80 -2.58
C LEU A 292 -29.57 -26.20 -2.37
N GLU A 293 -29.29 -26.86 -1.24
CA GLU A 293 -29.76 -28.23 -0.93
C GLU A 293 -31.30 -28.34 -0.83
N GLY A 294 -32.00 -27.22 -0.64
CA GLY A 294 -33.47 -27.15 -0.62
C GLY A 294 -34.11 -26.55 -1.88
N ARG A 295 -33.35 -26.34 -2.97
CA ARG A 295 -33.80 -25.70 -4.21
C ARG A 295 -33.72 -26.60 -5.45
N VAL A 296 -33.49 -27.89 -5.26
CA VAL A 296 -33.53 -28.93 -6.32
C VAL A 296 -34.78 -29.76 -6.16
#